data_AF-A0A183P7T2-F1
#
_entry.id   AF-A0A183P7T2-F1
#
_cell.length_a   1.000
_cell.length_b   1.000
_cell.length_c   1.000
_cell.angle_alpha   90.00
_cell.angle_beta   90.00
_cell.angle_gamma   90.00
#
_symmetry.space_group_name_H-M   'P 1'
#
loop_
_entity.id
_entity.type
_entity.pdbx_description
1 polymer ?
#
loop_
_entity_poly.entity_id
_entity_poly.type
_entity_poly.pdbx_seq_one_letter_code
_entity_poly.pdbx_strand_id
1 'polypeptide(L)'
;MMCVSLSREFWQKIFITLNTLFVVSIITQNTLSKYTTILNTPISAIIPTVLFTGCFGLIAALIGYIGLWKPMNSIALMHIISLCIVTLIEIGIATTSAVMYDQFYTTTHSALLDTVKFYYEKPQYEMEMDHLQSEFKCCGAESYLDYRKLGLNIPFSCIIGYLVYARVSQYMDYFLIN
;
A
#
# COMPACT_ATOMS: atom_id res chain seq x y z
N MET A 1 -15.11 -36.61 17.62
CA MET A 1 -14.27 -35.55 18.22
C MET A 1 -12.89 -35.68 17.58
N MET A 2 -12.66 -35.00 16.45
CA MET A 2 -11.41 -35.13 15.68
C MET A 2 -10.30 -34.41 16.45
N CYS A 3 -9.45 -35.19 17.12
CA CYS A 3 -8.22 -34.69 17.70
C CYS A 3 -7.22 -34.52 16.55
N VAL A 4 -7.16 -33.31 15.99
CA VAL A 4 -6.11 -32.94 15.04
C VAL A 4 -4.83 -32.82 15.86
N SER A 5 -4.09 -33.93 15.98
CA SER A 5 -2.74 -33.94 16.57
C SER A 5 -1.75 -33.33 15.58
N LEU A 6 -1.96 -32.06 15.26
CA LEU A 6 -1.04 -31.25 14.49
C LEU A 6 0.19 -30.99 15.35
N SER A 7 1.37 -31.28 14.82
CA SER A 7 2.62 -31.12 15.58
C SER A 7 2.79 -29.68 16.04
N ARG A 8 3.41 -29.47 17.21
CA ARG A 8 3.69 -28.13 17.75
C ARG A 8 4.44 -27.25 16.74
N GLU A 9 5.32 -27.86 15.97
CA GLU A 9 6.08 -27.22 14.90
C GLU A 9 5.18 -26.70 13.77
N PHE A 10 4.13 -27.46 13.41
CA PHE A 10 3.19 -27.03 12.38
C PHE A 10 2.41 -25.79 12.81
N TRP A 11 1.94 -25.75 14.06
CA TRP A 11 1.28 -24.58 14.63
C TRP A 11 2.19 -23.35 14.70
N GLN A 12 3.47 -23.54 15.05
CA GLN A 12 4.46 -22.46 15.05
C GLN A 12 4.69 -21.91 13.64
N LYS A 13 4.80 -22.77 12.63
CA LYS A 13 4.97 -22.34 11.24
C LYS A 13 3.75 -21.57 10.73
N ILE A 14 2.53 -22.05 10.98
CA ILE A 14 1.30 -21.32 10.62
C ILE A 14 1.29 -19.93 11.28
N PHE A 15 1.62 -19.87 12.57
CA PHE A 15 1.61 -18.62 13.32
C PHE A 15 2.58 -17.59 12.72
N ILE A 16 3.81 -18.01 12.43
CA ILE A 16 4.82 -17.14 11.83
C ILE A 16 4.35 -16.64 10.46
N THR A 17 3.88 -17.54 9.59
CA THR A 17 3.44 -17.17 8.24
C THR A 17 2.29 -16.16 8.28
N LEU A 18 1.25 -16.38 9.10
CA LEU A 18 0.10 -15.48 9.19
C LEU A 18 0.49 -14.08 9.72
N ASN A 19 1.34 -14.01 10.73
CA ASN A 19 1.79 -12.71 11.26
C ASN A 19 2.70 -11.97 10.27
N THR A 20 3.54 -12.67 9.51
CA THR A 20 4.39 -12.03 8.49
C THR A 20 3.57 -11.42 7.35
N LEU A 21 2.53 -12.11 6.87
CA LEU A 21 1.63 -11.58 5.85
C LEU A 21 0.94 -10.31 6.34
N PHE A 22 0.50 -10.32 7.58
CA PHE A 22 -0.16 -9.18 8.19
C PHE A 22 0.74 -7.94 8.33
N VAL A 23 2.02 -8.12 8.68
CA VAL A 23 3.00 -7.02 8.73
C VAL A 23 3.21 -6.40 7.34
N VAL A 24 3.30 -7.21 6.29
CA VAL A 24 3.43 -6.70 4.90
C VAL A 24 2.21 -5.85 4.53
N SER A 25 0.99 -6.26 4.90
CA SER A 25 -0.23 -5.49 4.68
C SER A 25 -0.22 -4.12 5.37
N ILE A 26 0.33 -4.00 6.58
CA ILE A 26 0.45 -2.70 7.26
C ILE A 26 1.45 -1.79 6.54
N ILE A 27 2.60 -2.34 6.13
CA ILE A 27 3.65 -1.56 5.48
C ILE A 27 3.13 -0.94 4.18
N THR A 28 2.43 -1.74 3.36
CA THR A 28 1.89 -1.24 2.08
C THR A 28 0.86 -0.12 2.29
N GLN A 29 -0.02 -0.25 3.29
CA GLN A 29 -0.99 0.80 3.62
C GLN A 29 -0.32 2.08 4.14
N ASN A 30 0.73 1.95 4.97
CA ASN A 30 1.48 3.10 5.50
C ASN A 30 2.27 3.84 4.41
N THR A 31 2.75 3.14 3.38
CA THR A 31 3.39 3.81 2.24
C THR A 31 2.35 4.59 1.43
N LEU A 32 1.16 4.03 1.22
CA LEU A 32 0.10 4.68 0.46
C LEU A 32 -0.45 5.94 1.16
N SER A 33 -0.53 5.94 2.50
CA SER A 33 -1.06 7.07 3.27
C SER A 33 -0.24 8.36 3.14
N LYS A 34 1.06 8.24 2.81
CA LYS A 34 1.97 9.38 2.61
C LYS A 34 1.63 10.21 1.37
N TYR A 35 0.91 9.65 0.41
CA TYR A 35 0.60 10.28 -0.88
C TYR A 35 -0.85 10.76 -0.97
N THR A 36 -1.56 10.86 0.16
CA THR A 36 -2.98 11.19 0.22
C THR A 36 -3.32 12.58 -0.32
N THR A 37 -2.39 13.55 -0.23
CA THR A 37 -2.59 14.90 -0.78
C THR A 37 -2.62 14.90 -2.31
N ILE A 38 -1.77 14.11 -2.97
CA ILE A 38 -1.74 13.99 -4.43
C ILE A 38 -2.84 13.06 -4.95
N LEU A 39 -3.13 11.96 -4.26
CA LEU A 39 -4.04 10.93 -4.81
C LEU A 39 -5.52 11.36 -4.85
N ASN A 40 -5.89 12.52 -4.27
CA ASN A 40 -7.28 12.94 -3.99
C ASN A 40 -8.15 11.79 -3.45
N THR A 41 -7.52 10.79 -2.83
CA THR A 41 -8.22 9.69 -2.21
C THR A 41 -9.00 10.25 -1.06
N PRO A 42 -10.27 9.84 -0.88
CA PRO A 42 -11.04 10.29 0.26
C PRO A 42 -10.24 9.95 1.53
N ILE A 43 -9.75 11.00 2.19
CA ILE A 43 -8.99 10.95 3.45
C ILE A 43 -9.73 10.10 4.48
N SER A 44 -11.06 10.02 4.36
CA SER A 44 -11.98 9.23 5.15
C SER A 44 -11.87 7.72 5.00
N ALA A 45 -11.27 7.18 3.94
CA ALA A 45 -11.20 5.73 3.74
C ALA A 45 -9.89 5.11 4.25
N ILE A 46 -8.75 5.75 3.96
CA ILE A 46 -7.41 5.19 4.21
C ILE A 46 -7.01 5.29 5.69
N ILE A 47 -7.25 6.45 6.32
CA ILE A 47 -6.83 6.67 7.71
C ILE A 47 -7.58 5.74 8.68
N PRO A 48 -8.92 5.57 8.60
CA PRO A 48 -9.61 4.66 9.49
C PRO A 48 -9.25 3.20 9.23
N THR A 49 -9.06 2.78 7.98
CA THR A 49 -8.66 1.38 7.69
C THR A 49 -7.29 1.07 8.28
N VAL A 50 -6.29 1.94 8.11
CA VAL A 50 -4.95 1.77 8.70
C VAL A 50 -5.00 1.66 10.23
N LEU A 51 -5.78 2.53 10.87
CA LEU A 51 -5.90 2.53 12.33
C LEU A 51 -6.62 1.28 12.85
N PHE A 52 -7.71 0.86 12.18
CA PHE A 52 -8.45 -0.33 12.56
C PHE A 52 -7.62 -1.60 12.33
N THR A 53 -7.08 -1.80 11.14
CA THR A 53 -6.27 -2.98 10.83
C THR A 53 -5.04 -3.02 11.73
N GLY A 54 -4.31 -1.91 11.87
CA GLY A 54 -3.12 -1.81 12.72
C GLY A 54 -3.35 -2.16 14.18
N CYS A 55 -4.40 -1.62 14.81
CA CYS A 55 -4.72 -1.90 16.21
C CYS A 55 -5.12 -3.36 16.45
N PHE A 56 -6.01 -3.91 15.63
CA PHE A 56 -6.41 -5.32 15.74
C PHE A 56 -5.25 -6.27 15.47
N GLY A 57 -4.39 -5.89 14.54
CA GLY A 57 -3.13 -6.54 14.23
C GLY A 57 -2.18 -6.66 15.41
N LEU A 58 -1.92 -5.55 16.09
CA LEU A 58 -1.07 -5.51 17.29
C LEU A 58 -1.63 -6.40 18.40
N ILE A 59 -2.94 -6.35 18.62
CA ILE A 59 -3.62 -7.21 19.61
C ILE A 59 -3.46 -8.68 19.23
N ALA A 60 -3.71 -9.02 17.95
CA ALA A 60 -3.54 -10.39 17.46
C ALA A 60 -2.09 -10.88 17.63
N ALA A 61 -1.10 -10.05 17.30
CA ALA A 61 0.32 -10.38 17.46
C ALA A 61 0.72 -10.61 18.93
N LEU A 62 0.22 -9.78 19.86
CA LEU A 62 0.48 -9.93 21.30
C LEU A 62 -0.13 -11.22 21.86
N ILE A 63 -1.39 -11.51 21.53
CA ILE A 63 -2.06 -12.77 21.93
C ILE A 63 -1.30 -13.96 21.37
N GLY A 64 -0.85 -13.83 20.12
CA GLY A 64 -0.05 -14.81 19.42
C GLY A 64 1.28 -15.12 20.08
N TYR A 65 2.02 -14.07 20.45
CA TYR A 65 3.26 -14.19 21.20
C TYR A 65 3.02 -14.90 22.54
N ILE A 66 1.98 -14.54 23.28
CA ILE A 66 1.63 -15.22 24.55
C ILE A 66 1.26 -16.69 24.32
N GLY A 67 0.58 -17.01 23.21
CA GLY A 67 0.18 -18.37 22.83
C GLY A 67 1.35 -19.30 22.51
N LEU A 68 2.51 -18.77 22.11
CA LEU A 68 3.75 -19.57 21.92
C LEU A 68 4.33 -20.07 23.24
N TRP A 69 4.24 -19.26 24.30
CA TRP A 69 4.88 -19.53 25.59
C TRP A 69 3.97 -20.30 26.56
N LYS A 70 2.65 -20.11 26.49
CA LYS A 70 1.69 -20.88 27.31
C LYS A 70 0.91 -21.89 26.45
N PRO A 71 1.04 -23.21 26.71
CA PRO A 71 0.27 -24.26 26.02
C PRO A 71 -1.18 -24.32 26.52
N MET A 72 -1.86 -23.18 26.56
CA MET A 72 -3.28 -23.09 26.86
C MET A 72 -4.05 -23.13 25.55
N ASN A 73 -4.72 -24.26 25.28
CA ASN A 73 -5.49 -24.48 24.07
C ASN A 73 -6.52 -23.35 23.79
N SER A 74 -7.03 -22.72 24.85
CA SER A 74 -7.97 -21.58 24.77
C SER A 74 -7.34 -20.31 24.18
N ILE A 75 -6.07 -20.00 24.50
CA ILE A 75 -5.40 -18.78 23.98
C ILE A 75 -5.12 -18.91 22.48
N ALA A 76 -4.67 -20.10 22.05
CA ALA A 76 -4.47 -20.40 20.64
C ALA A 76 -5.79 -20.31 19.86
N LEU A 77 -6.89 -20.83 20.41
CA LEU A 77 -8.21 -20.77 19.79
C LEU A 77 -8.72 -19.32 19.66
N MET A 78 -8.55 -18.49 20.70
CA MET A 78 -8.90 -17.06 20.64
C MET A 78 -8.08 -16.30 19.60
N HIS A 79 -6.79 -16.59 19.48
CA HIS A 79 -5.92 -15.99 18.47
C HIS A 79 -6.40 -16.33 17.04
N ILE A 80 -6.71 -17.62 16.78
CA ILE A 80 -7.21 -18.07 15.48
C ILE A 80 -8.53 -17.40 15.13
N ILE A 81 -9.47 -17.32 16.09
CA ILE A 81 -10.76 -16.65 15.87
C ILE A 81 -10.55 -15.17 15.53
N SER A 82 -9.66 -14.47 16.25
CA SER A 82 -9.33 -13.07 15.97
C SER A 82 -8.75 -12.91 14.56
N LEU A 83 -7.82 -13.78 14.15
CA LEU A 83 -7.26 -13.73 12.80
C LEU A 83 -8.33 -14.01 11.73
N CYS A 84 -9.21 -14.99 11.96
CA CYS A 84 -10.32 -15.26 11.04
C CYS A 84 -11.20 -14.01 10.83
N ILE A 85 -11.56 -13.30 11.91
CA ILE A 85 -12.35 -12.07 11.82
C ILE A 85 -11.61 -11.01 10.99
N VAL A 86 -10.32 -10.79 11.27
CA VAL A 86 -9.50 -9.82 10.51
C VAL A 86 -9.43 -10.21 9.02
N THR A 87 -9.20 -11.48 8.71
CA THR A 87 -9.14 -11.94 7.31
C THR A 87 -10.46 -11.76 6.56
N LEU A 88 -11.61 -11.95 7.22
CA LEU A 88 -12.93 -11.71 6.60
C LEU A 88 -13.12 -10.23 6.28
N ILE A 89 -12.67 -9.33 7.16
CA ILE A 89 -12.69 -7.88 6.92
C ILE A 89 -11.77 -7.53 5.76
N GLU A 90 -10.54 -8.06 5.72
CA GLU A 90 -9.59 -7.82 4.63
C GLU A 90 -10.12 -8.30 3.26
N ILE A 91 -10.80 -9.44 3.21
CA ILE A 91 -11.48 -9.93 1.99
C ILE A 91 -12.58 -8.95 1.57
N GLY A 92 -13.37 -8.42 2.51
CA GLY A 92 -14.37 -7.39 2.24
C GLY A 92 -13.76 -6.11 1.66
N ILE A 93 -12.65 -5.66 2.22
CA ILE A 93 -11.89 -4.51 1.69
C ILE A 93 -11.38 -4.83 0.28
N ALA A 94 -10.72 -5.97 0.08
CA ALA A 94 -10.14 -6.36 -1.20
C ALA A 94 -11.18 -6.45 -2.32
N THR A 95 -12.34 -7.05 -2.03
CA THR A 95 -13.46 -7.12 -3.01
C THR A 95 -14.00 -5.73 -3.34
N THR A 96 -14.20 -4.87 -2.34
CA THR A 96 -14.66 -3.49 -2.56
C THR A 96 -13.65 -2.70 -3.39
N SER A 97 -12.35 -2.81 -3.07
CA SER A 97 -11.26 -2.18 -3.84
C SER A 97 -11.22 -2.67 -5.29
N ALA A 98 -11.45 -3.97 -5.52
CA ALA A 98 -11.49 -4.53 -6.87
C ALA A 98 -12.67 -3.99 -7.69
N VAL A 99 -13.85 -3.87 -7.09
CA VAL A 99 -15.04 -3.32 -7.78
C VAL A 99 -14.88 -1.82 -8.05
N MET A 100 -14.24 -1.09 -7.14
CA MET A 100 -14.02 0.37 -7.29
C MET A 100 -12.74 0.73 -8.05
N TYR A 101 -12.06 -0.25 -8.66
CA TYR A 101 -10.76 -0.03 -9.30
C TYR A 101 -10.81 1.08 -10.37
N ASP A 102 -11.80 1.04 -11.26
CA ASP A 102 -11.91 2.02 -12.35
C ASP A 102 -12.18 3.44 -11.82
N GLN A 103 -13.01 3.55 -10.79
CA GLN A 103 -13.31 4.84 -10.15
C GLN A 103 -12.09 5.39 -9.42
N PHE A 104 -11.33 4.52 -8.75
CA PHE A 104 -10.07 4.89 -8.11
C PHE A 104 -9.06 5.36 -9.16
N TYR A 105 -8.87 4.60 -10.24
CA TYR A 105 -7.94 4.93 -11.32
C TYR A 105 -8.26 6.29 -11.95
N THR A 106 -9.51 6.53 -12.32
CA THR A 106 -9.93 7.80 -12.95
C THR A 106 -9.76 9.00 -12.02
N THR A 107 -10.08 8.83 -10.73
CA THR A 107 -9.91 9.87 -9.70
C THR A 107 -8.44 10.19 -9.49
N THR A 108 -7.61 9.17 -9.26
CA THR A 108 -6.17 9.33 -9.04
C THR A 108 -5.47 9.88 -10.27
N HIS A 109 -5.83 9.43 -11.47
CA HIS A 109 -5.28 9.96 -12.72
C HIS A 109 -5.59 11.46 -12.89
N SER A 110 -6.84 11.86 -12.63
CA SER A 110 -7.24 13.27 -12.70
C SER A 110 -6.51 14.12 -11.65
N ALA A 111 -6.36 13.58 -10.44
CA ALA A 111 -5.64 14.24 -9.36
C ALA A 111 -4.16 14.44 -9.69
N LEU A 112 -3.49 13.41 -10.23
CA LEU A 112 -2.10 13.50 -10.68
C LEU A 112 -1.93 14.52 -11.81
N LEU A 113 -2.85 14.58 -12.77
CA LEU A 113 -2.82 15.60 -13.81
C LEU A 113 -2.94 17.02 -13.24
N ASP A 114 -3.81 17.22 -12.25
CA ASP A 114 -3.92 18.51 -11.54
C ASP A 114 -2.63 18.82 -10.76
N THR A 115 -2.01 17.84 -10.11
CA THR A 115 -0.71 17.99 -9.45
C THR A 115 0.37 18.41 -10.44
N VAL A 116 0.44 17.79 -11.62
CA VAL A 116 1.38 18.17 -12.70
C VAL A 116 1.13 19.60 -13.17
N LYS A 117 -0.14 19.99 -13.34
CA LYS A 117 -0.53 21.34 -13.75
C LYS A 117 -0.06 22.42 -12.77
N PHE A 118 -0.22 22.17 -11.48
CA PHE A 118 0.14 23.11 -10.42
C PHE A 118 1.51 22.84 -9.80
N TYR A 119 2.34 22.02 -10.45
CA TYR A 119 3.62 21.55 -9.93
C TYR A 119 4.54 22.71 -9.52
N TYR A 120 4.78 23.67 -10.42
CA TYR A 120 5.63 24.83 -10.16
C TYR A 120 4.92 25.98 -9.41
N GLU A 121 3.61 25.87 -9.20
CA GLU A 121 2.82 26.90 -8.51
C GLU A 121 2.66 26.61 -7.01
N LYS A 122 2.71 25.34 -6.61
CA LYS A 122 2.45 24.91 -5.24
C LYS A 122 3.62 24.07 -4.68
N PRO A 123 4.34 24.56 -3.66
CA PRO A 123 5.51 23.86 -3.08
C PRO A 123 5.19 22.46 -2.55
N GLN A 124 3.97 22.27 -2.04
CA GLN A 124 3.50 20.97 -1.55
C GLN A 124 3.36 19.93 -2.68
N TYR A 125 2.91 20.35 -3.86
CA TYR A 125 2.79 19.48 -5.02
C TYR A 125 4.15 19.16 -5.63
N GLU A 126 5.04 20.15 -5.68
CA GLU A 126 6.43 19.94 -6.07
C GLU A 126 7.10 18.87 -5.20
N MET A 127 7.09 19.04 -3.87
CA MET A 127 7.76 18.14 -2.93
C MET A 127 7.22 16.71 -2.98
N GLU A 128 5.89 16.55 -2.94
CA GLU A 128 5.29 15.23 -2.94
C GLU A 128 5.44 14.53 -4.31
N MET A 129 5.34 15.27 -5.42
CA MET A 129 5.50 14.71 -6.76
C MET A 129 6.96 14.36 -7.04
N ASP A 130 7.92 15.15 -6.55
CA ASP A 130 9.35 14.81 -6.61
C ASP A 130 9.66 13.52 -5.87
N HIS A 131 9.11 13.36 -4.67
CA HIS A 131 9.28 12.13 -3.89
C HIS A 131 8.67 10.92 -4.62
N LEU A 132 7.45 11.07 -5.14
CA LEU A 132 6.75 10.02 -5.88
C LEU A 132 7.54 9.60 -7.14
N GLN A 133 7.97 10.57 -7.95
CA GLN A 133 8.70 10.32 -9.19
C GLN A 133 10.08 9.70 -8.95
N SER A 134 10.78 10.15 -7.90
CA SER A 134 12.09 9.62 -7.55
C SER A 134 12.04 8.23 -6.89
N GLU A 135 11.02 7.95 -6.06
CA GLU A 135 10.82 6.66 -5.40
C GLU A 135 10.36 5.60 -6.40
N PHE A 136 9.36 5.91 -7.23
CA PHE A 136 8.76 4.95 -8.16
C PHE A 136 9.37 4.97 -9.57
N LYS A 137 10.36 5.84 -9.81
CA LYS A 137 11.05 5.97 -11.12
C LYS A 137 10.06 6.19 -12.26
N CYS A 138 9.11 7.09 -12.03
CA CYS A 138 8.08 7.47 -12.98
C CYS A 138 8.07 8.98 -13.24
N CYS A 139 7.34 9.43 -14.26
CA CYS A 139 7.25 10.86 -14.57
C CYS A 139 5.86 11.24 -15.11
N GLY A 140 5.27 12.28 -14.53
CA GLY A 140 3.91 12.73 -14.88
C GLY A 140 2.81 11.80 -14.35
N ALA A 141 1.58 11.99 -14.83
CA ALA A 141 0.45 11.15 -14.46
C ALA A 141 0.42 9.86 -15.29
N GLU A 142 0.66 9.98 -16.59
CA GLU A 142 0.79 8.87 -17.53
C GLU A 142 2.21 8.82 -18.12
N SER A 143 2.79 9.99 -18.40
CA SER A 143 4.10 10.13 -19.05
C SER A 143 4.72 11.49 -18.80
N TYR A 144 6.04 11.61 -19.02
CA TYR A 144 6.74 12.90 -19.01
C TYR A 144 6.15 13.91 -20.00
N LEU A 145 5.42 13.43 -21.01
CA LEU A 145 4.68 14.27 -21.97
C LEU A 145 3.63 15.13 -21.29
N ASP A 146 3.14 14.78 -20.10
CA ASP A 146 2.12 15.56 -19.39
C ASP A 146 2.65 16.94 -18.99
N TYR A 147 3.93 17.03 -18.61
CA TYR A 147 4.61 18.31 -18.42
C TYR A 147 4.77 19.07 -19.74
N ARG A 148 5.21 18.40 -20.81
CA ARG A 148 5.43 19.05 -22.12
C ARG A 148 4.16 19.58 -22.77
N LYS A 149 3.04 18.86 -22.66
CA LYS A 149 1.72 19.29 -23.18
C LYS A 149 1.27 20.61 -22.56
N LEU A 150 1.69 20.88 -21.32
CA LEU A 150 1.40 22.11 -20.60
C LEU A 150 2.47 23.20 -20.80
N GLY A 151 3.50 22.94 -21.62
CA GLY A 151 4.63 23.85 -21.80
C GLY A 151 5.55 23.96 -20.58
N LEU A 152 5.47 22.99 -19.65
CA LEU A 152 6.29 22.94 -18.45
C LEU A 152 7.60 22.18 -18.72
N ASN A 153 8.66 22.57 -18.00
CA ASN A 153 9.91 21.82 -17.99
C ASN A 153 9.74 20.52 -17.21
N ILE A 154 10.37 19.45 -17.69
CA ILE A 154 10.41 18.16 -17.00
C ILE A 154 11.25 18.33 -15.72
N PRO A 155 10.73 17.96 -14.54
CA PRO A 155 11.45 18.14 -13.29
C PRO A 155 12.67 17.21 -13.17
N PHE A 156 13.67 17.62 -12.39
CA PHE A 156 14.90 16.84 -12.20
C PHE A 156 14.64 15.48 -11.56
N SER A 157 13.59 15.34 -10.75
CA SER A 157 13.19 14.06 -10.16
C SER A 157 12.84 12.99 -11.20
N CYS A 158 12.47 13.39 -12.43
CA CYS A 158 12.19 12.48 -13.55
C CYS A 158 13.44 12.05 -14.34
N ILE A 159 14.62 12.59 -14.03
CA ILE A 159 15.80 12.50 -14.90
C ILE A 159 16.91 11.70 -14.20
N ILE A 160 17.54 10.79 -14.94
CA ILE A 160 18.79 10.14 -14.54
C ILE A 160 19.83 10.41 -15.64
N GLY A 161 20.79 11.30 -15.34
CA GLY A 161 21.78 11.74 -16.34
C GLY A 161 21.11 12.51 -17.47
N TYR A 162 21.06 11.91 -18.67
CA TYR A 162 20.40 12.46 -19.86
C TYR A 162 19.08 11.78 -20.21
N LEU A 163 18.60 10.86 -19.37
CA LEU A 163 17.46 9.99 -19.66
C LEU A 163 16.26 10.35 -18.79
N VAL A 164 15.06 10.25 -19.36
CA VAL A 164 13.77 10.53 -18.69
C VAL A 164 13.01 9.22 -18.50
N TYR A 165 12.32 9.05 -17.37
CA TYR A 165 11.45 7.88 -17.16
C TYR A 165 10.31 7.83 -18.19
N ALA A 166 10.19 6.70 -18.90
CA ALA A 166 9.29 6.57 -20.05
C ALA A 166 7.83 6.23 -19.72
N ARG A 167 7.54 5.60 -18.55
CA ARG A 167 6.16 5.27 -18.10
C ARG A 167 6.13 4.70 -16.67
N VAL A 168 4.99 4.84 -16.00
CA VAL A 168 4.61 3.95 -14.88
C VAL A 168 4.26 2.58 -15.51
N SER A 169 5.19 1.63 -15.54
CA SER A 169 4.83 0.24 -15.87
C SER A 169 5.39 -0.71 -14.81
N GLN A 170 4.50 -1.59 -14.35
CA GLN A 170 4.51 -2.38 -13.13
C GLN A 170 5.61 -3.44 -12.99
N TYR A 171 6.60 -3.48 -13.88
CA TYR A 171 7.72 -4.41 -13.77
C TYR A 171 9.00 -3.68 -14.18
N MET A 172 9.98 -3.73 -13.28
CA MET A 172 11.37 -3.34 -13.50
C MET A 172 11.87 -3.86 -14.85
N ASP A 173 11.79 -3.04 -15.90
CA ASP A 173 12.65 -3.15 -17.08
C ASP A 173 12.69 -1.79 -17.80
N TYR A 174 13.74 -1.04 -17.47
CA TYR A 174 14.53 -0.18 -18.35
C TYR A 174 13.89 0.18 -19.71
N PHE A 175 12.93 1.10 -19.71
CA PHE A 175 12.67 1.90 -20.91
C PHE A 175 13.13 3.33 -20.64
N LEU A 176 14.39 3.56 -21.01
CA LEU A 176 14.99 4.88 -21.11
C LEU A 176 14.81 5.29 -22.57
N ILE A 177 14.01 6.32 -22.84
CA ILE A 177 13.84 6.86 -24.19
C ILE A 177 14.86 8.00 -24.34
N ASN A 178 15.69 7.89 -25.38
CA ASN A 178 16.61 8.95 -25.85
C ASN A 178 15.85 10.21 -26.24
#